data_AF-A0A8T8SBQ9-F1
#
_entry.id   AF-A0A8T8SBQ9-F1
#
_cell.length_a   1.000
_cell.length_b   1.000
_cell.length_c   1.000
_cell.angle_alpha   90.00
_cell.angle_beta   90.00
_cell.angle_gamma   90.00
#
_symmetry.space_group_name_H-M   'P 1'
#
loop_
_entity.id
_entity.type
_entity.pdbx_description
1 polymer ?
#
loop_
_entity_poly.entity_id
_entity_poly.type
_entity_poly.pdbx_seq_one_letter_code
_entity_poly.pdbx_strand_id
1 'polypeptide(L)'
;GAKVVLFGQDFDAAKAECNRLANAYGLTIVPPFDHPHIIAGQGTIASEISRQLDITSVDAIFCCVGGGGLLAGVSAFIKRIAPPHVKVIGVETYDGDALYRSLQAGKRVLLDDVGLFSDGTAVRIVGEECFRVCSETADDIVRVSNDEICAAIKDIFEETRSVPEPAGALATAGMKRYVDTYNLRGSGKKFVTLVSGANLNFSRLRFVAERADLGERREAMVAVAMDEVRGQFLTLYQNHIHPRTVTEVSYRYGGVGKGQAHIFISFLLSAPPGSDAGPVAASSVDPEEAGPPTLGLATAAAAAANGQSAELQASLQWAPAVGKGANESARLNWGTGGPKPAEGVPAGTAGLQPAPSASISSNNSDTAAAVPTAGESASRRPQLHTRRNSGAATTDDLRPPAMELQDMLTKLEAAGMPAIDISGNELAKAHARYIIGGRINVKYERIFRF
;
A
#
# COMPACT_ATOMS: atom_id res chain seq x y z
N GLY A 1 -5.66 16.44 29.34
CA GLY A 1 -6.01 16.27 27.92
C GLY A 1 -7.41 16.79 27.66
N ALA A 2 -7.92 16.63 26.44
CA ALA A 2 -9.29 17.00 26.10
C ALA A 2 -10.33 16.09 26.77
N LYS A 3 -11.57 16.58 26.91
CA LYS A 3 -12.72 15.77 27.33
C LYS A 3 -13.36 15.13 26.10
N VAL A 4 -13.35 13.80 26.04
CA VAL A 4 -13.99 13.04 24.96
C VAL A 4 -15.45 12.77 25.30
N VAL A 5 -16.36 13.06 24.36
CA VAL A 5 -17.78 12.71 24.44
C VAL A 5 -18.04 11.64 23.40
N LEU A 6 -18.40 10.44 23.84
CA LEU A 6 -18.76 9.32 22.96
C LEU A 6 -20.25 9.37 22.67
N PHE A 7 -20.62 9.63 21.42
CA PHE A 7 -22.01 9.69 20.98
C PHE A 7 -22.13 9.26 19.51
N GLY A 8 -23.21 8.56 19.20
CA GLY A 8 -23.49 8.08 17.84
C GLY A 8 -22.90 6.70 17.56
N GLN A 9 -23.30 6.12 16.42
CA GLN A 9 -22.80 4.84 15.91
C GLN A 9 -21.73 5.03 14.82
N ASP A 10 -21.66 6.23 14.24
CA ASP A 10 -20.77 6.58 13.14
C ASP A 10 -20.30 8.05 13.26
N PHE A 11 -19.43 8.45 12.35
CA PHE A 11 -18.85 9.79 12.30
C PHE A 11 -19.91 10.89 12.07
N ASP A 12 -20.92 10.62 11.24
CA ASP A 12 -21.95 11.61 10.92
C ASP A 12 -22.86 11.88 12.12
N ALA A 13 -23.23 10.85 12.88
CA ALA A 13 -23.95 10.99 14.15
C ALA A 13 -23.12 11.75 15.20
N ALA A 14 -21.82 11.46 15.29
CA ALA A 14 -20.90 12.18 16.18
C ALA A 14 -20.76 13.65 15.78
N LYS A 15 -20.69 13.96 14.47
CA LYS A 15 -20.65 15.32 13.93
C LYS A 15 -21.95 16.08 14.18
N ALA A 16 -23.10 15.43 14.00
CA ALA A 16 -24.40 16.01 14.32
C ALA A 16 -24.51 16.37 15.81
N GLU A 17 -24.03 15.51 16.70
CA GLU A 17 -23.98 15.81 18.14
C GLU A 17 -22.99 16.92 18.46
N CYS A 18 -21.83 16.96 17.80
CA CYS A 18 -20.89 18.08 17.92
C CYS A 18 -21.56 19.43 17.58
N ASN A 19 -22.34 19.48 16.49
CA ASN A 19 -23.12 20.67 16.12
C ASN A 19 -24.18 21.02 17.17
N ARG A 20 -24.89 20.02 17.71
CA ARG A 20 -25.91 20.23 18.75
C ARG A 20 -25.29 20.80 20.02
N LEU A 21 -24.17 20.24 20.47
CA LEU A 21 -23.42 20.71 21.65
C LEU A 21 -22.87 22.12 21.43
N ALA A 22 -22.33 22.40 20.24
CA ALA A 22 -21.85 23.73 19.90
C ALA A 22 -22.95 24.78 20.02
N ASN A 23 -24.14 24.50 19.48
CA ASN A 23 -25.30 25.39 19.58
C ASN A 23 -25.83 25.52 21.01
N ALA A 24 -25.93 24.42 21.76
CA ALA A 24 -26.51 24.41 23.10
C ALA A 24 -25.64 25.12 24.15
N TYR A 25 -24.31 25.03 24.01
CA TYR A 25 -23.35 25.54 24.99
C TYR A 25 -22.53 26.75 24.47
N GLY A 26 -22.81 27.24 23.27
CA GLY A 26 -22.08 28.37 22.67
C GLY A 26 -20.61 28.06 22.39
N LEU A 27 -20.30 26.83 21.95
CA LEU A 27 -18.92 26.40 21.69
C LEU A 27 -18.53 26.66 20.24
N THR A 28 -17.24 26.96 20.01
CA THR A 28 -16.68 27.09 18.66
C THR A 28 -16.36 25.71 18.09
N ILE A 29 -16.90 25.41 16.91
CA ILE A 29 -16.51 24.24 16.14
C ILE A 29 -15.19 24.53 15.45
N VAL A 30 -14.19 23.67 15.69
CA VAL A 30 -12.93 23.70 14.96
C VAL A 30 -13.04 22.69 13.81
N PRO A 31 -13.22 23.13 12.56
CA PRO A 31 -13.30 22.20 11.43
C PRO A 31 -11.95 21.50 11.19
N PRO A 32 -11.91 20.35 10.52
CA PRO A 32 -10.67 19.64 10.26
C PRO A 32 -9.81 20.28 9.15
N PHE A 33 -10.41 21.01 8.21
CA PHE A 33 -9.70 21.61 7.07
C PHE A 33 -10.34 22.87 6.49
N ASP A 34 -11.68 22.93 6.40
CA ASP A 34 -12.39 23.94 5.60
C ASP A 34 -12.56 25.28 6.33
N HIS A 35 -11.45 25.96 6.58
CA HIS A 35 -11.43 27.27 7.22
C HIS A 35 -10.17 28.06 6.83
N PRO A 36 -10.26 29.36 6.50
CA PRO A 36 -9.11 30.16 6.06
C PRO A 36 -7.91 30.12 7.02
N HIS A 37 -8.16 30.21 8.34
CA HIS A 37 -7.08 30.12 9.33
C HIS A 37 -6.44 28.73 9.42
N ILE A 38 -7.20 27.66 9.16
CA ILE A 38 -6.64 26.31 9.16
C ILE A 38 -5.77 26.12 7.93
N ILE A 39 -6.24 26.56 6.76
CA ILE A 39 -5.47 26.59 5.51
C ILE A 39 -4.18 27.38 5.69
N ALA A 40 -4.26 28.59 6.26
CA ALA A 40 -3.09 29.42 6.55
C ALA A 40 -2.12 28.74 7.52
N GLY A 41 -2.66 28.06 8.55
CA GLY A 41 -1.88 27.24 9.48
C GLY A 41 -1.13 26.13 8.77
N GLN A 42 -1.78 25.37 7.87
CA GLN A 42 -1.08 24.34 7.10
C GLN A 42 -0.01 24.93 6.16
N GLY A 43 -0.23 26.14 5.66
CA GLY A 43 0.72 26.87 4.82
C GLY A 43 2.04 27.21 5.51
N THR A 44 2.15 27.14 6.84
CA THR A 44 3.44 27.34 7.52
C THR A 44 4.47 26.28 7.14
N ILE A 45 4.02 25.08 6.75
CA ILE A 45 4.89 24.01 6.21
C ILE A 45 5.63 24.50 4.97
N ALA A 46 4.98 25.23 4.07
CA ALA A 46 5.63 25.79 2.89
C ALA A 46 6.65 26.89 3.24
N SER A 47 6.39 27.65 4.31
CA SER A 47 7.37 28.60 4.85
C SER A 47 8.58 27.91 5.44
N GLU A 48 8.42 26.74 6.06
CA GLU A 48 9.52 25.90 6.54
C GLU A 48 10.34 25.33 5.38
N ILE A 49 9.69 24.75 4.37
CA ILE A 49 10.34 24.23 3.15
C ILE A 49 11.20 25.32 2.50
N SER A 50 10.65 26.53 2.35
CA SER A 50 11.34 27.65 1.72
C SER A 50 12.51 28.20 2.54
N ARG A 51 12.56 27.93 3.85
CA ARG A 51 13.69 28.27 4.73
C ARG A 51 14.75 27.17 4.78
N GLN A 52 14.33 25.91 4.71
CA GLN A 52 15.20 24.74 4.81
C GLN A 52 15.90 24.40 3.51
N LEU A 53 15.27 24.72 2.37
CA LEU A 53 15.76 24.40 1.03
C LEU A 53 15.88 25.68 0.20
N ASP A 54 16.83 25.66 -0.74
CA ASP A 54 16.81 26.62 -1.85
C ASP A 54 15.64 26.28 -2.77
N ILE A 55 14.53 27.00 -2.58
CA ILE A 55 13.27 26.79 -3.30
C ILE A 55 13.42 26.96 -4.81
N THR A 56 14.42 27.73 -5.27
CA THR A 56 14.68 27.90 -6.71
C THR A 56 15.16 26.61 -7.37
N SER A 57 15.75 25.70 -6.58
CA SER A 57 16.23 24.40 -7.04
C SER A 57 15.19 23.28 -6.94
N VAL A 58 14.00 23.55 -6.40
CA VAL A 58 12.91 22.57 -6.28
C VAL A 58 12.06 22.59 -7.55
N ASP A 59 11.73 21.41 -8.09
CA ASP A 59 10.89 21.27 -9.29
C ASP A 59 9.42 21.05 -8.92
N ALA A 60 9.14 20.25 -7.88
CA ALA A 60 7.78 20.00 -7.43
C ALA A 60 7.70 19.65 -5.94
N ILE A 61 6.57 20.03 -5.32
CA ILE A 61 6.19 19.71 -3.94
C ILE A 61 4.91 18.87 -3.98
N PHE A 62 4.92 17.71 -3.35
CA PHE A 62 3.80 16.78 -3.31
C PHE A 62 3.11 16.81 -1.96
N CYS A 63 1.79 16.96 -1.95
CA CYS A 63 0.95 16.99 -0.75
C CYS A 63 -0.15 15.94 -0.83
N CYS A 64 -0.37 15.18 0.25
CA CYS A 64 -1.56 14.35 0.36
C CYS A 64 -2.82 15.22 0.38
N VAL A 65 -3.92 14.71 -0.19
CA VAL A 65 -5.20 15.41 -0.25
C VAL A 65 -6.28 14.55 0.38
N GLY A 66 -6.88 15.06 1.46
CA GLY A 66 -8.19 14.62 1.96
C GLY A 66 -9.23 15.71 1.66
N GLY A 67 -9.54 16.54 2.66
CA GLY A 67 -10.42 17.70 2.47
C GLY A 67 -9.80 18.88 1.70
N GLY A 68 -8.49 18.82 1.42
CA GLY A 68 -7.75 19.81 0.64
C GLY A 68 -7.01 20.89 1.44
N GLY A 69 -7.18 20.97 2.76
CA GLY A 69 -6.61 22.06 3.58
C GLY A 69 -5.07 22.17 3.54
N LEU A 70 -4.37 21.04 3.57
CA LEU A 70 -2.89 21.01 3.46
C LEU A 70 -2.42 21.50 2.09
N LEU A 71 -2.95 20.92 1.02
CA LEU A 71 -2.60 21.33 -0.35
C LEU A 71 -2.94 22.81 -0.59
N ALA A 72 -4.11 23.27 -0.15
CA ALA A 72 -4.52 24.66 -0.27
C ALA A 72 -3.52 25.60 0.43
N GLY A 73 -3.13 25.28 1.66
CA GLY A 73 -2.19 26.10 2.44
C GLY A 73 -0.80 26.15 1.80
N VAL A 74 -0.27 24.99 1.41
CA VAL A 74 1.06 24.88 0.80
C VAL A 74 1.08 25.56 -0.57
N SER A 75 0.12 25.27 -1.44
CA SER A 75 0.06 25.85 -2.78
C SER A 75 -0.13 27.36 -2.75
N ALA A 76 -1.01 27.89 -1.90
CA ALA A 76 -1.23 29.33 -1.77
C ALA A 76 0.04 30.09 -1.34
N PHE A 77 0.86 29.50 -0.47
CA PHE A 77 2.14 30.11 -0.06
C PHE A 77 3.17 30.02 -1.18
N ILE A 78 3.39 28.82 -1.74
CA ILE A 78 4.42 28.58 -2.76
C ILE A 78 4.16 29.42 -4.01
N LYS A 79 2.91 29.49 -4.49
CA LYS A 79 2.55 30.29 -5.67
C LYS A 79 2.75 31.79 -5.52
N ARG A 80 2.94 32.29 -4.29
CA ARG A 80 3.25 33.70 -4.02
C ARG A 80 4.75 33.99 -3.88
N ILE A 81 5.53 33.01 -3.43
CA ILE A 81 6.92 33.24 -3.00
C ILE A 81 7.94 32.55 -3.90
N ALA A 82 7.62 31.36 -4.41
CA ALA A 82 8.53 30.57 -5.23
C ALA A 82 8.48 31.01 -6.70
N PRO A 83 9.54 30.72 -7.47
CA PRO A 83 9.52 30.91 -8.91
C PRO A 83 8.37 30.14 -9.59
N PRO A 84 7.83 30.63 -10.72
CA PRO A 84 6.68 30.02 -11.39
C PRO A 84 6.86 28.56 -11.82
N HIS A 85 8.11 28.09 -11.98
CA HIS A 85 8.39 26.71 -12.38
C HIS A 85 8.15 25.70 -11.25
N VAL A 86 8.12 26.13 -9.98
CA VAL A 86 7.91 25.24 -8.84
C VAL A 86 6.45 24.78 -8.81
N LYS A 87 6.24 23.49 -9.06
CA LYS A 87 4.91 22.88 -9.04
C LYS A 87 4.50 22.48 -7.63
N VAL A 88 3.21 22.56 -7.33
CA VAL A 88 2.58 22.00 -6.15
C VAL A 88 1.50 21.03 -6.61
N ILE A 89 1.72 19.76 -6.30
CA ILE A 89 0.97 18.63 -6.84
C ILE A 89 0.24 17.96 -5.68
N GLY A 90 -1.08 17.81 -5.81
CA GLY A 90 -1.89 17.02 -4.88
C GLY A 90 -1.75 15.54 -5.17
N VAL A 91 -1.88 14.70 -4.14
CA VAL A 91 -1.90 13.25 -4.30
C VAL A 91 -3.13 12.68 -3.58
N GLU A 92 -3.92 11.90 -4.31
CA GLU A 92 -5.14 11.22 -3.85
C GLU A 92 -5.07 9.71 -4.13
N THR A 93 -5.92 8.93 -3.49
CA THR A 93 -6.16 7.53 -3.89
C THR A 93 -7.20 7.46 -4.99
N TYR A 94 -7.18 6.39 -5.81
CA TYR A 94 -8.22 6.17 -6.82
C TYR A 94 -9.63 6.05 -6.23
N ASP A 95 -9.74 5.48 -5.04
CA ASP A 95 -10.99 5.30 -4.28
C ASP A 95 -11.31 6.49 -3.36
N GLY A 96 -10.59 7.61 -3.48
CA GLY A 96 -10.72 8.81 -2.67
C GLY A 96 -10.30 10.08 -3.42
N ASP A 97 -10.63 10.18 -4.71
CA ASP A 97 -10.17 11.22 -5.63
C ASP A 97 -11.14 12.43 -5.73
N ALA A 98 -11.62 12.90 -4.57
CA ALA A 98 -12.66 13.93 -4.49
C ALA A 98 -12.21 15.27 -5.10
N LEU A 99 -10.98 15.71 -4.86
CA LEU A 99 -10.44 16.94 -5.42
C LEU A 99 -10.21 16.81 -6.92
N TYR A 100 -9.61 15.71 -7.38
CA TYR A 100 -9.40 15.43 -8.80
C TYR A 100 -10.71 15.54 -9.59
N ARG A 101 -11.75 14.82 -9.15
CA ARG A 101 -13.07 14.88 -9.82
C ARG A 101 -13.70 16.27 -9.73
N SER A 102 -13.52 16.96 -8.61
CA SER A 102 -14.06 18.31 -8.44
C SER A 102 -13.40 19.33 -9.37
N LEU A 103 -12.07 19.25 -9.54
CA LEU A 103 -11.33 20.12 -10.45
C LEU A 103 -11.70 19.86 -11.91
N GLN A 104 -11.82 18.58 -12.30
CA GLN A 104 -12.28 18.21 -13.64
C GLN A 104 -13.70 18.71 -13.94
N ALA A 105 -14.61 18.64 -12.96
CA ALA A 105 -15.98 19.10 -13.10
C ALA A 105 -16.14 20.64 -12.97
N GLY A 106 -15.10 21.37 -12.56
CA GLY A 106 -15.17 22.79 -12.23
C GLY A 106 -16.07 23.12 -11.03
N LYS A 107 -16.49 22.12 -10.25
CA LYS A 107 -17.36 22.24 -9.07
C LYS A 107 -17.11 21.09 -8.12
N ARG A 108 -17.37 21.29 -6.82
CA ARG A 108 -17.26 20.23 -5.81
C ARG A 108 -18.16 19.03 -6.16
N VAL A 109 -17.56 17.86 -6.21
CA VAL A 109 -18.24 16.57 -6.42
C VAL A 109 -18.31 15.83 -5.09
N LEU A 110 -19.49 15.28 -4.78
CA LEU A 110 -19.69 14.36 -3.67
C LEU A 110 -19.45 12.93 -4.18
N LEU A 111 -18.53 12.20 -3.57
CA LEU A 111 -18.31 10.79 -3.84
C LEU A 111 -19.38 9.92 -3.16
N ASP A 112 -19.80 8.85 -3.83
CA ASP A 112 -20.76 7.89 -3.27
C ASP A 112 -20.15 7.12 -2.10
N ASP A 113 -18.90 6.66 -2.28
CA ASP A 113 -18.13 5.92 -1.29
C ASP A 113 -16.64 6.34 -1.33
N VAL A 114 -15.91 6.04 -0.27
CA VAL A 114 -14.46 6.29 -0.16
C VAL A 114 -13.73 5.11 0.48
N GLY A 115 -12.55 4.78 -0.07
CA GLY A 115 -11.68 3.77 0.50
C GLY A 115 -11.20 4.12 1.90
N LEU A 116 -11.17 3.12 2.80
CA LEU A 116 -10.76 3.29 4.20
C LEU A 116 -9.30 2.91 4.46
N PHE A 117 -8.52 2.65 3.40
CA PHE A 117 -7.10 2.32 3.56
C PHE A 117 -6.30 3.54 4.03
N SER A 118 -6.50 4.68 3.39
CA SER A 118 -5.99 5.99 3.80
C SER A 118 -7.10 6.81 4.47
N ASP A 119 -7.43 6.44 5.71
CA ASP A 119 -8.53 7.02 6.49
C ASP A 119 -8.40 8.52 6.73
N GLY A 120 -7.19 9.03 6.97
CA GLY A 120 -6.92 10.46 7.09
C GLY A 120 -7.24 11.28 5.84
N THR A 121 -7.34 10.64 4.68
CA THR A 121 -7.72 11.26 3.39
C THR A 121 -9.05 10.76 2.85
N ALA A 122 -9.78 9.90 3.57
CA ALA A 122 -11.06 9.33 3.16
C ALA A 122 -12.20 10.37 3.27
N VAL A 123 -12.19 11.37 2.39
CA VAL A 123 -13.11 12.50 2.40
C VAL A 123 -14.00 12.46 1.16
N ARG A 124 -15.32 12.34 1.37
CA ARG A 124 -16.30 12.25 0.27
C ARG A 124 -16.52 13.56 -0.49
N ILE A 125 -16.29 14.70 0.16
CA ILE A 125 -16.46 16.03 -0.43
C ILE A 125 -15.39 16.98 0.11
N VAL A 126 -14.67 17.62 -0.81
CA VAL A 126 -13.63 18.59 -0.46
C VAL A 126 -14.20 19.86 0.17
N GLY A 127 -13.38 20.56 0.94
CA GLY A 127 -13.76 21.84 1.54
C GLY A 127 -14.11 22.88 0.48
N GLU A 128 -15.03 23.79 0.81
CA GLU A 128 -15.41 24.90 -0.07
C GLU A 128 -14.24 25.83 -0.35
N GLU A 129 -13.61 26.31 0.71
CA GLU A 129 -12.48 27.23 0.60
C GLU A 129 -11.24 26.49 0.12
N CYS A 130 -11.09 25.23 0.52
CA CYS A 130 -10.03 24.36 0.02
C CYS A 130 -10.11 24.19 -1.50
N PHE A 131 -11.31 23.90 -2.03
CA PHE A 131 -11.54 23.78 -3.47
C PHE A 131 -11.26 25.09 -4.21
N ARG A 132 -11.78 26.22 -3.70
CA ARG A 132 -11.54 27.54 -4.30
C ARG A 132 -10.05 27.83 -4.43
N VAL A 133 -9.29 27.69 -3.33
CA VAL A 133 -7.85 27.91 -3.33
C VAL A 133 -7.14 26.93 -4.27
N CYS A 134 -7.36 25.62 -4.11
CA CYS A 134 -6.69 24.61 -4.94
C CYS A 134 -6.98 24.77 -6.43
N SER A 135 -8.18 25.22 -6.82
CA SER A 135 -8.52 25.48 -8.24
C SER A 135 -7.71 26.61 -8.86
N GLU A 136 -7.20 27.53 -8.04
CA GLU A 136 -6.37 28.66 -8.46
C GLU A 136 -4.87 28.34 -8.38
N THR A 137 -4.44 27.46 -7.46
CA THR A 137 -3.03 27.34 -7.06
C THR A 137 -2.39 25.96 -7.25
N ALA A 138 -3.15 24.87 -7.33
CA ALA A 138 -2.60 23.54 -7.55
C ALA A 138 -2.27 23.31 -9.03
N ASP A 139 -1.12 22.73 -9.34
CA ASP A 139 -0.69 22.52 -10.73
C ASP A 139 -1.23 21.23 -11.34
N ASP A 140 -1.35 20.18 -10.52
CA ASP A 140 -1.76 18.85 -10.96
C ASP A 140 -2.21 18.01 -9.75
N ILE A 141 -2.94 16.92 -10.02
CA ILE A 141 -3.31 15.91 -9.03
C ILE A 141 -2.91 14.52 -9.54
N VAL A 142 -2.09 13.82 -8.76
CA VAL A 142 -1.70 12.43 -9.03
C VAL A 142 -2.57 11.48 -8.23
N ARG A 143 -3.05 10.41 -8.85
CA ARG A 143 -3.82 9.35 -8.19
C ARG A 143 -2.97 8.10 -8.04
N VAL A 144 -3.01 7.47 -6.87
CA VAL A 144 -2.24 6.26 -6.55
C VAL A 144 -3.11 5.14 -5.98
N SER A 145 -2.61 3.92 -6.08
CA SER A 145 -3.18 2.71 -5.52
C SER A 145 -2.71 2.45 -4.09
N ASN A 146 -3.40 1.56 -3.39
CA ASN A 146 -3.00 1.13 -2.04
C ASN A 146 -1.63 0.44 -2.02
N ASP A 147 -1.28 -0.29 -3.07
CA ASP A 147 0.02 -0.97 -3.17
C ASP A 147 1.17 0.04 -3.33
N GLU A 148 0.97 1.10 -4.14
CA GLU A 148 1.93 2.21 -4.26
C GLU A 148 2.14 2.93 -2.91
N ILE A 149 1.08 3.07 -2.11
CA ILE A 149 1.17 3.62 -0.75
C ILE A 149 1.97 2.69 0.16
N CYS A 150 1.73 1.38 0.09
CA CYS A 150 2.46 0.41 0.92
C CYS A 150 3.96 0.41 0.60
N ALA A 151 4.31 0.46 -0.68
CA ALA A 151 5.69 0.62 -1.13
C ALA A 151 6.30 1.92 -0.57
N ALA A 152 5.58 3.05 -0.63
CA ALA A 152 6.07 4.31 -0.08
C ALA A 152 6.26 4.30 1.45
N ILE A 153 5.39 3.60 2.21
CA ILE A 153 5.58 3.40 3.66
C ILE A 153 6.90 2.66 3.91
N LYS A 154 7.14 1.58 3.15
CA LYS A 154 8.36 0.78 3.24
C LYS A 154 9.61 1.61 2.92
N ASP A 155 9.60 2.38 1.84
CA ASP A 155 10.72 3.26 1.47
C ASP A 155 11.06 4.27 2.57
N ILE A 156 10.03 4.94 3.12
CA ILE A 156 10.21 5.93 4.20
C ILE A 156 10.81 5.24 5.44
N PHE A 157 10.36 4.04 5.77
CA PHE A 157 10.87 3.26 6.88
C PHE A 157 12.32 2.81 6.66
N GLU A 158 12.67 2.31 5.47
CA GLU A 158 14.03 1.86 5.16
C GLU A 158 15.03 3.01 5.24
N GLU A 159 14.67 4.18 4.73
CA GLU A 159 15.55 5.36 4.68
C GLU A 159 15.64 6.09 6.03
N THR A 160 14.49 6.39 6.66
CA THR A 160 14.44 7.30 7.82
C THR A 160 14.13 6.59 9.14
N ARG A 161 13.74 5.30 9.09
CA ARG A 161 13.19 4.55 10.23
C ARG A 161 11.92 5.13 10.84
N SER A 162 11.28 6.07 10.14
CA SER A 162 9.96 6.59 10.48
C SER A 162 8.88 5.65 9.92
N VAL A 163 7.78 5.49 10.67
CA VAL A 163 6.66 4.64 10.26
C VAL A 163 5.46 5.54 9.98
N PRO A 164 5.26 5.99 8.74
CA PRO A 164 4.10 6.79 8.38
C PRO A 164 2.83 5.93 8.34
N GLU A 165 1.68 6.58 8.56
CA GLU A 165 0.38 6.00 8.24
C GLU A 165 0.14 6.06 6.71
N PRO A 166 -0.88 5.39 6.16
CA PRO A 166 -1.15 5.40 4.72
C PRO A 166 -1.30 6.82 4.14
N ALA A 167 -2.04 7.71 4.81
CA ALA A 167 -2.12 9.12 4.43
C ALA A 167 -0.76 9.82 4.46
N GLY A 168 0.05 9.50 5.47
CA GLY A 168 1.40 9.99 5.67
C GLY A 168 2.37 9.66 4.54
N ALA A 169 2.22 8.51 3.90
CA ALA A 169 3.06 8.09 2.78
C ALA A 169 2.50 8.49 1.39
N LEU A 170 1.28 9.02 1.33
CA LEU A 170 0.56 9.28 0.09
C LEU A 170 1.33 10.21 -0.85
N ALA A 171 1.87 11.31 -0.32
CA ALA A 171 2.65 12.26 -1.12
C ALA A 171 3.90 11.61 -1.77
N THR A 172 4.56 10.72 -1.04
CA THR A 172 5.73 9.97 -1.53
C THR A 172 5.35 8.98 -2.61
N ALA A 173 4.24 8.25 -2.44
CA ALA A 173 3.71 7.37 -3.48
C ALA A 173 3.40 8.13 -4.77
N GLY A 174 2.75 9.29 -4.66
CA GLY A 174 2.44 10.15 -5.82
C GLY A 174 3.68 10.69 -6.51
N MET A 175 4.73 11.04 -5.74
CA MET A 175 6.01 11.47 -6.31
C MET A 175 6.69 10.34 -7.08
N LYS A 176 6.75 9.12 -6.55
CA LYS A 176 7.29 7.94 -7.27
C LYS A 176 6.53 7.73 -8.60
N ARG A 177 5.20 7.72 -8.54
CA ARG A 177 4.35 7.58 -9.72
C ARG A 177 4.58 8.70 -10.74
N TYR A 178 4.72 9.95 -10.29
CA TYR A 178 4.99 11.09 -11.16
C TYR A 178 6.34 10.94 -11.87
N VAL A 179 7.39 10.54 -11.13
CA VAL A 179 8.71 10.28 -11.70
C VAL A 179 8.66 9.20 -12.79
N ASP A 180 7.90 8.13 -12.56
CA ASP A 180 7.75 7.05 -13.53
C ASP A 180 6.94 7.46 -14.77
N THR A 181 5.79 8.13 -14.55
CA THR A 181 4.89 8.57 -15.62
C THR A 181 5.59 9.52 -16.59
N TYR A 182 6.43 10.42 -16.07
CA TYR A 182 7.15 11.41 -16.86
C TYR A 182 8.59 11.02 -17.18
N ASN A 183 9.01 9.78 -16.88
CA ASN A 183 10.36 9.26 -17.10
C ASN A 183 11.47 10.19 -16.58
N LEU A 184 11.35 10.66 -15.34
CA LEU A 184 12.23 11.67 -14.74
C LEU A 184 13.40 11.05 -13.96
N ARG A 185 13.61 9.74 -14.06
CA ARG A 185 14.72 9.05 -13.41
C ARG A 185 16.05 9.55 -13.97
N GLY A 186 16.99 9.88 -13.08
CA GLY A 186 18.29 10.43 -13.47
C GLY A 186 18.26 11.85 -14.04
N SER A 187 17.10 12.52 -14.05
CA SER A 187 16.97 13.89 -14.59
C SER A 187 17.66 14.97 -13.74
N GLY A 188 18.08 14.64 -12.51
CA GLY A 188 18.63 15.61 -11.56
C GLY A 188 17.59 16.57 -10.95
N LYS A 189 16.31 16.41 -11.28
CA LYS A 189 15.21 17.18 -10.69
C LYS A 189 15.07 16.91 -9.19
N LYS A 190 14.66 17.92 -8.45
CA LYS A 190 14.48 17.83 -6.99
C LYS A 190 13.01 17.92 -6.61
N PHE A 191 12.55 16.93 -5.87
CA PHE A 191 11.19 16.83 -5.40
C PHE A 191 11.12 16.88 -3.89
N VAL A 192 10.05 17.47 -3.35
CA VAL A 192 9.76 17.51 -1.93
C VAL A 192 8.44 16.76 -1.68
N THR A 193 8.44 15.85 -0.72
CA THR A 193 7.26 15.08 -0.34
C THR A 193 6.95 15.31 1.13
N LEU A 194 5.68 15.56 1.45
CA LEU A 194 5.26 15.75 2.84
C LEU A 194 4.86 14.42 3.47
N VAL A 195 5.54 14.04 4.56
CA VAL A 195 5.12 12.93 5.42
C VAL A 195 4.12 13.46 6.44
N SER A 196 2.83 13.35 6.12
CA SER A 196 1.77 14.10 6.83
C SER A 196 1.33 13.53 8.18
N GLY A 197 1.62 12.27 8.46
CA GLY A 197 1.14 11.61 9.67
C GLY A 197 1.68 10.19 9.88
N ALA A 198 1.46 9.67 11.09
CA ALA A 198 2.02 8.41 11.58
C ALA A 198 1.10 7.68 12.57
N ASN A 199 -0.21 7.96 12.56
CA ASN A 199 -1.16 7.34 13.47
C ASN A 199 -1.65 5.99 12.93
N LEU A 200 -0.82 4.97 13.09
CA LEU A 200 -1.10 3.62 12.61
C LEU A 200 -1.10 2.59 13.74
N ASN A 201 -2.09 1.69 13.72
CA ASN A 201 -2.12 0.51 14.58
C ASN A 201 -1.03 -0.48 14.15
N PHE A 202 -0.20 -0.95 15.08
CA PHE A 202 0.91 -1.87 14.78
C PHE A 202 0.49 -3.14 14.01
N SER A 203 -0.72 -3.66 14.25
CA SER A 203 -1.27 -4.79 13.50
C SER A 203 -1.47 -4.51 12.01
N ARG A 204 -1.71 -3.25 11.60
CA ARG A 204 -1.80 -2.86 10.19
C ARG A 204 -0.47 -2.95 9.47
N LEU A 205 0.68 -2.92 10.18
CA LEU A 205 2.00 -3.07 9.54
C LEU A 205 2.15 -4.41 8.83
N ARG A 206 1.51 -5.47 9.35
CA ARG A 206 1.51 -6.77 8.67
C ARG A 206 0.90 -6.65 7.27
N PHE A 207 -0.27 -6.03 7.17
CA PHE A 207 -0.94 -5.82 5.88
C PHE A 207 -0.09 -4.94 4.96
N VAL A 208 0.50 -3.87 5.48
CA VAL A 208 1.39 -2.98 4.71
C VAL A 208 2.61 -3.75 4.21
N ALA A 209 3.27 -4.56 5.03
CA ALA A 209 4.42 -5.35 4.64
C ALA A 209 4.06 -6.37 3.55
N GLU A 210 2.98 -7.15 3.76
CA GLU A 210 2.49 -8.11 2.77
C GLU A 210 2.16 -7.42 1.43
N ARG A 211 1.61 -6.20 1.43
CA ARG A 211 1.24 -5.46 0.21
C ARG A 211 2.39 -4.72 -0.44
N ALA A 212 3.35 -4.21 0.33
CA ALA A 212 4.53 -3.55 -0.21
C ALA A 212 5.35 -4.51 -1.06
N ASP A 213 5.51 -5.76 -0.60
CA ASP A 213 6.21 -6.82 -1.35
C ASP A 213 5.51 -7.13 -2.68
N LEU A 214 4.16 -7.09 -2.70
CA LEU A 214 3.37 -7.28 -3.92
C LEU A 214 3.47 -6.08 -4.89
N GLY A 215 3.55 -4.86 -4.36
CA GLY A 215 3.61 -3.61 -5.13
C GLY A 215 4.97 -3.35 -5.79
N GLU A 216 6.07 -3.80 -5.18
CA GLU A 216 7.43 -3.62 -5.71
C GLU A 216 7.73 -4.53 -6.92
N ARG A 217 6.84 -5.47 -7.29
CA ARG A 217 7.08 -6.51 -8.32
C ARG A 217 8.44 -7.21 -8.14
N ARG A 218 8.92 -7.29 -6.91
CA ARG A 218 10.21 -7.88 -6.54
C ARG A 218 10.11 -9.39 -6.33
N GLU A 219 8.93 -9.85 -5.95
CA GLU A 219 8.60 -11.26 -5.84
C GLU A 219 7.96 -11.72 -7.16
N ALA A 220 8.60 -12.68 -7.82
CA ALA A 220 7.97 -13.44 -8.89
C ALA A 220 7.21 -14.62 -8.28
N MET A 221 5.96 -14.81 -8.70
CA MET A 221 5.13 -15.96 -8.35
C MET A 221 4.87 -16.75 -9.62
N VAL A 222 5.23 -18.03 -9.62
CA VAL A 222 5.19 -18.87 -10.81
C VAL A 222 4.52 -20.20 -10.49
N ALA A 223 3.59 -20.62 -11.35
CA ALA A 223 3.06 -21.97 -11.36
C ALA A 223 3.82 -22.80 -12.40
N VAL A 224 4.64 -23.75 -11.94
CA VAL A 224 5.48 -24.60 -12.78
C VAL A 224 4.83 -25.98 -12.91
N ALA A 225 4.57 -26.42 -14.13
CA ALA A 225 4.22 -27.80 -14.43
C ALA A 225 5.48 -28.58 -14.79
N MET A 226 5.70 -29.75 -14.18
CA MET A 226 6.86 -30.61 -14.43
C MET A 226 6.49 -32.07 -14.31
N ASP A 227 7.30 -32.99 -14.79
CA ASP A 227 7.03 -34.42 -14.61
C ASP A 227 7.10 -34.82 -13.13
N GLU A 228 6.14 -35.65 -12.67
CA GLU A 228 6.07 -36.16 -11.29
C GLU A 228 7.08 -37.31 -11.08
N VAL A 229 8.37 -36.98 -11.17
CA VAL A 229 9.50 -37.92 -11.07
C VAL A 229 10.49 -37.52 -9.98
N ARG A 230 11.18 -38.53 -9.44
CA ARG A 230 12.14 -38.34 -8.34
C ARG A 230 13.26 -37.39 -8.76
N GLY A 231 13.49 -36.35 -7.96
CA GLY A 231 14.57 -35.38 -8.15
C GLY A 231 14.19 -34.16 -8.98
N GLN A 232 13.00 -34.12 -9.58
CA GLN A 232 12.61 -33.02 -10.48
C GLN A 232 12.58 -31.65 -9.81
N PHE A 233 12.07 -31.57 -8.57
CA PHE A 233 12.10 -30.32 -7.80
C PHE A 233 13.53 -29.83 -7.55
N LEU A 234 14.48 -30.76 -7.31
CA LEU A 234 15.87 -30.39 -7.11
C LEU A 234 16.48 -29.81 -8.40
N THR A 235 16.16 -30.41 -9.56
CA THR A 235 16.54 -29.89 -10.87
C THR A 235 15.97 -28.49 -11.11
N LEU A 236 14.68 -28.28 -10.83
CA LEU A 236 14.05 -26.95 -10.91
C LEU A 236 14.82 -25.94 -10.05
N TYR A 237 15.04 -26.26 -8.77
CA TYR A 237 15.66 -25.34 -7.83
C TYR A 237 17.11 -25.04 -8.19
N GLN A 238 17.94 -26.06 -8.41
CA GLN A 238 19.38 -25.89 -8.62
C GLN A 238 19.72 -25.22 -9.96
N ASN A 239 18.98 -25.53 -11.02
CA ASN A 239 19.35 -25.10 -12.38
C ASN A 239 18.65 -23.81 -12.81
N HIS A 240 17.48 -23.49 -12.24
CA HIS A 240 16.65 -22.39 -12.75
C HIS A 240 16.33 -21.32 -11.70
N ILE A 241 16.20 -21.69 -10.42
CA ILE A 241 15.82 -20.75 -9.36
C ILE A 241 17.05 -20.21 -8.61
N HIS A 242 17.95 -21.10 -8.16
CA HIS A 242 19.19 -20.75 -7.47
C HIS A 242 20.04 -19.81 -8.35
N PRO A 243 20.63 -18.73 -7.81
CA PRO A 243 20.82 -18.40 -6.39
C PRO A 243 19.72 -17.54 -5.74
N ARG A 244 18.54 -17.41 -6.36
CA ARG A 244 17.48 -16.52 -5.85
C ARG A 244 16.91 -17.00 -4.51
N THR A 245 16.60 -16.05 -3.64
CA THR A 245 15.92 -16.33 -2.38
C THR A 245 14.48 -16.74 -2.65
N VAL A 246 14.15 -17.98 -2.32
CA VAL A 246 12.78 -18.51 -2.41
C VAL A 246 11.98 -18.04 -1.19
N THR A 247 10.85 -17.39 -1.43
CA THR A 247 9.95 -16.87 -0.40
C THR A 247 8.85 -17.87 -0.06
N GLU A 248 8.40 -18.66 -1.04
CA GLU A 248 7.36 -19.67 -0.85
C GLU A 248 7.58 -20.86 -1.79
N VAL A 249 7.35 -22.08 -1.29
CA VAL A 249 7.19 -23.28 -2.10
C VAL A 249 5.98 -24.04 -1.58
N SER A 250 4.98 -24.20 -2.43
CA SER A 250 3.73 -24.86 -2.10
C SER A 250 3.45 -25.96 -3.14
N TYR A 251 3.38 -27.20 -2.67
CA TYR A 251 3.12 -28.38 -3.50
C TYR A 251 2.34 -29.41 -2.71
N ARG A 252 1.36 -30.04 -3.37
CA ARG A 252 0.77 -31.30 -2.93
C ARG A 252 0.85 -32.29 -4.05
N TYR A 253 1.24 -33.50 -3.68
CA TYR A 253 1.19 -34.66 -4.55
C TYR A 253 -0.17 -34.84 -5.23
N GLY A 254 -0.16 -34.91 -6.56
CA GLY A 254 -1.35 -35.10 -7.41
C GLY A 254 -1.58 -36.55 -7.85
N GLY A 255 -0.62 -37.46 -7.59
CA GLY A 255 -0.64 -38.86 -8.02
C GLY A 255 0.52 -39.23 -8.96
N VAL A 256 1.24 -40.32 -8.65
CA VAL A 256 2.30 -40.91 -9.48
C VAL A 256 1.66 -41.43 -10.78
N GLY A 257 2.24 -41.06 -11.93
CA GLY A 257 1.85 -41.58 -13.24
C GLY A 257 0.66 -40.87 -13.92
N LYS A 258 0.16 -39.77 -13.33
CA LYS A 258 -0.84 -38.88 -13.97
C LYS A 258 -0.24 -37.73 -14.79
N GLY A 259 1.06 -37.81 -15.07
CA GLY A 259 1.75 -36.97 -16.06
C GLY A 259 2.51 -35.79 -15.44
N GLN A 260 1.88 -34.94 -14.63
CA GLN A 260 2.50 -33.67 -14.23
C GLN A 260 2.27 -33.33 -12.75
N ALA A 261 3.33 -32.85 -12.10
CA ALA A 261 3.35 -32.14 -10.84
C ALA A 261 3.18 -30.64 -11.10
N HIS A 262 2.30 -29.98 -10.34
CA HIS A 262 2.16 -28.52 -10.36
C HIS A 262 2.73 -27.95 -9.07
N ILE A 263 3.83 -27.21 -9.20
CA ILE A 263 4.50 -26.55 -8.08
C ILE A 263 4.23 -25.07 -8.17
N PHE A 264 3.78 -24.51 -7.06
CA PHE A 264 3.70 -23.08 -6.88
C PHE A 264 4.96 -22.64 -6.15
N ILE A 265 5.70 -21.72 -6.76
CA ILE A 265 6.95 -21.23 -6.19
C ILE A 265 7.01 -19.71 -6.34
N SER A 266 7.42 -19.05 -5.26
CA SER A 266 7.68 -17.63 -5.23
C SER A 266 9.13 -17.37 -4.85
N PHE A 267 9.77 -16.40 -5.51
CA PHE A 267 11.17 -16.05 -5.25
C PHE A 267 11.44 -14.59 -5.59
N LEU A 268 12.47 -14.03 -4.98
CA LEU A 268 12.91 -12.66 -5.24
C LEU A 268 13.67 -12.58 -6.57
N LEU A 269 13.25 -11.65 -7.42
CA LEU A 269 13.97 -11.26 -8.64
C LEU A 269 15.22 -10.47 -8.29
N SER A 270 16.22 -10.52 -9.16
CA SER A 270 17.51 -9.88 -8.97
C SER A 270 17.39 -8.39 -9.30
N ALA A 271 16.81 -7.60 -8.38
CA ALA A 271 16.81 -6.14 -8.50
C ALA A 271 18.11 -5.58 -7.87
N PRO A 272 18.92 -4.76 -8.57
CA PRO A 272 20.01 -4.05 -7.92
C PRO A 272 19.49 -3.15 -6.78
N PRO A 273 20.33 -2.83 -5.78
CA PRO A 273 19.98 -1.80 -4.80
C PRO A 273 19.77 -0.47 -5.54
N GLY A 274 18.51 -0.02 -5.63
CA GLY A 274 18.11 1.22 -6.31
C GLY A 274 17.36 1.08 -7.64
N SER A 275 17.09 -0.14 -8.15
CA SER A 275 16.10 -0.29 -9.24
C SER A 275 14.69 -0.41 -8.68
N ASP A 276 14.10 0.74 -8.33
CA ASP A 276 12.65 0.87 -8.41
C ASP A 276 12.27 0.68 -9.89
N ALA A 277 11.89 -0.53 -10.28
CA ALA A 277 11.10 -0.69 -11.49
C ALA A 277 9.73 -0.07 -11.15
N GLY A 278 9.57 1.19 -11.52
CA GLY A 278 8.25 1.82 -11.58
C GLY A 278 7.24 0.93 -12.30
N PRO A 279 5.94 1.07 -12.03
CA PRO A 279 4.94 0.23 -12.68
C PRO A 279 5.02 0.44 -14.21
N VAL A 280 5.51 -0.57 -14.92
CA VAL A 280 5.30 -0.68 -16.36
C VAL A 280 3.81 -0.91 -16.57
N ALA A 281 3.21 -0.09 -17.43
CA ALA A 281 1.79 -0.08 -17.77
C ALA A 281 1.24 -1.51 -17.89
N ALA A 282 0.10 -1.75 -17.23
CA ALA A 282 -0.64 -2.99 -17.38
C ALA A 282 -0.94 -3.21 -18.87
N SER A 283 -0.48 -4.32 -19.43
CA SER A 283 -0.93 -4.75 -20.75
C SER A 283 -2.40 -5.14 -20.67
N SER A 284 -3.16 -4.62 -21.64
CA SER A 284 -4.59 -4.79 -21.93
C SER A 284 -5.58 -4.21 -20.90
N VAL A 285 -5.80 -2.90 -20.97
CA VAL A 285 -7.14 -2.31 -20.84
C VAL A 285 -7.63 -2.05 -22.25
N ASP A 286 -8.87 -2.41 -22.56
CA ASP A 286 -9.50 -2.22 -23.86
C ASP A 286 -9.39 -0.75 -24.35
N PRO A 287 -9.25 -0.48 -25.66
CA PRO A 287 -8.88 0.84 -26.17
C PRO A 287 -9.94 1.96 -26.07
N GLU A 288 -11.03 1.78 -25.31
CA GLU A 288 -12.14 2.76 -25.25
C GLU A 288 -12.17 3.68 -24.02
N GLU A 289 -11.22 3.56 -23.07
CA GLU A 289 -11.14 4.43 -21.89
C GLU A 289 -9.84 5.23 -21.73
N ALA A 290 -9.02 5.35 -22.78
CA ALA A 290 -7.86 6.24 -22.78
C ALA A 290 -8.27 7.65 -23.27
N GLY A 291 -8.78 8.48 -22.35
CA GLY A 291 -8.91 9.92 -22.58
C GLY A 291 -7.55 10.55 -22.90
N PRO A 292 -7.48 11.61 -23.74
CA PRO A 292 -6.22 12.18 -24.19
C PRO A 292 -5.41 12.77 -23.01
N PRO A 293 -4.07 12.82 -23.11
CA PRO A 293 -3.22 13.41 -22.08
C PRO A 293 -3.56 14.89 -21.89
N THR A 294 -3.75 15.29 -20.64
CA THR A 294 -4.17 16.62 -20.21
C THR A 294 -3.19 17.69 -20.70
N LEU A 295 -3.58 18.41 -21.75
CA LEU A 295 -3.02 19.73 -22.06
C LEU A 295 -3.36 20.69 -20.90
N GLY A 296 -2.41 21.57 -20.57
CA GLY A 296 -2.48 22.48 -19.43
C GLY A 296 -3.80 23.26 -19.33
N LEU A 297 -4.17 23.57 -18.08
CA LEU A 297 -5.41 24.19 -17.60
C LEU A 297 -5.82 25.55 -18.22
N ALA A 298 -5.28 25.95 -19.37
CA ALA A 298 -5.58 27.22 -20.03
C ALA A 298 -6.44 27.11 -21.31
N THR A 299 -6.89 25.92 -21.75
CA THR A 299 -7.61 25.78 -23.04
C THR A 299 -9.00 25.13 -23.01
N ALA A 300 -9.54 24.80 -21.83
CA ALA A 300 -10.85 24.15 -21.72
C ALA A 300 -12.07 25.08 -21.89
N ALA A 301 -11.88 26.39 -22.09
CA ALA A 301 -12.99 27.35 -22.16
C ALA A 301 -13.58 27.61 -23.56
N ALA A 302 -13.16 26.89 -24.61
CA ALA A 302 -13.53 27.23 -26.01
C ALA A 302 -14.22 26.12 -26.82
N ALA A 303 -14.53 24.95 -26.26
CA ALA A 303 -15.05 23.81 -27.02
C ALA A 303 -16.50 23.40 -26.67
N ALA A 304 -17.32 24.34 -26.17
CA ALA A 304 -18.74 24.14 -25.95
C ALA A 304 -19.58 24.80 -27.05
N ALA A 305 -19.45 24.32 -28.30
CA ALA A 305 -20.39 24.62 -29.37
C ALA A 305 -20.29 23.57 -30.48
N ASN A 306 -21.43 22.94 -30.79
CA ASN A 306 -21.75 22.05 -31.91
C ASN A 306 -21.80 20.56 -31.57
N GLY A 307 -23.03 20.09 -31.42
CA GLY A 307 -23.34 18.67 -31.39
C GLY A 307 -23.30 18.04 -32.78
N GLN A 308 -23.30 16.71 -32.79
CA GLN A 308 -24.21 15.94 -33.62
C GLN A 308 -24.37 14.54 -33.04
N SER A 309 -25.65 14.16 -32.94
CA SER A 309 -26.18 12.87 -32.56
C SER A 309 -26.40 12.07 -33.84
N ALA A 310 -25.97 10.80 -33.90
CA ALA A 310 -26.60 9.76 -34.72
C ALA A 310 -25.93 8.38 -34.61
N GLU A 311 -24.63 8.28 -34.27
CA GLU A 311 -23.90 6.99 -34.41
C GLU A 311 -23.81 6.12 -33.14
N LEU A 312 -24.31 6.60 -31.99
CA LEU A 312 -24.21 5.87 -30.71
C LEU A 312 -25.41 4.97 -30.36
N GLN A 313 -26.41 4.86 -31.24
CA GLN A 313 -27.67 4.12 -30.98
C GLN A 313 -27.76 2.76 -31.69
N ALA A 314 -26.69 2.28 -32.34
CA ALA A 314 -26.71 1.04 -33.11
C ALA A 314 -26.04 -0.18 -32.45
N SER A 315 -25.40 -0.05 -31.28
CA SER A 315 -24.62 -1.15 -30.67
C SER A 315 -25.28 -1.85 -29.48
N LEU A 316 -26.50 -1.48 -29.11
CA LEU A 316 -27.24 -2.05 -27.97
C LEU A 316 -28.38 -2.97 -28.41
N GLN A 317 -28.07 -4.04 -29.15
CA GLN A 317 -28.99 -5.17 -29.33
C GLN A 317 -28.23 -6.49 -29.51
N TRP A 318 -28.01 -7.22 -28.41
CA TRP A 318 -28.18 -8.69 -28.32
C TRP A 318 -27.87 -9.20 -26.89
N ALA A 319 -28.93 -9.47 -26.12
CA ALA A 319 -29.04 -10.60 -25.19
C ALA A 319 -30.55 -10.87 -25.07
N PRO A 320 -31.02 -12.13 -25.20
CA PRO A 320 -31.13 -12.93 -23.96
C PRO A 320 -31.07 -14.46 -24.14
N ALA A 321 -30.71 -15.17 -23.05
CA ALA A 321 -31.51 -16.25 -22.41
C ALA A 321 -30.66 -17.36 -21.76
N VAL A 322 -30.29 -17.18 -20.49
CA VAL A 322 -30.40 -18.17 -19.37
C VAL A 322 -30.41 -17.28 -18.11
N GLY A 323 -31.51 -17.02 -17.42
CA GLY A 323 -32.26 -17.97 -16.60
C GLY A 323 -32.23 -17.44 -15.15
N LYS A 324 -33.25 -16.64 -14.80
CA LYS A 324 -33.48 -16.00 -13.49
C LYS A 324 -33.60 -17.03 -12.36
N GLY A 325 -33.06 -16.70 -11.18
CA GLY A 325 -33.50 -17.33 -9.92
C GLY A 325 -32.59 -17.07 -8.72
N ALA A 326 -33.14 -16.42 -7.70
CA ALA A 326 -32.67 -16.34 -6.30
C ALA A 326 -31.50 -15.38 -5.98
N ASN A 327 -31.85 -14.12 -5.73
CA ASN A 327 -31.13 -13.25 -4.81
C ASN A 327 -32.01 -13.15 -3.54
N GLU A 328 -31.81 -14.05 -2.58
CA GLU A 328 -32.31 -13.91 -1.22
C GLU A 328 -31.15 -14.05 -0.23
N SER A 329 -31.06 -13.02 0.60
CA SER A 329 -30.15 -12.82 1.71
C SER A 329 -30.01 -14.03 2.64
N ALA A 330 -28.84 -14.67 2.64
CA ALA A 330 -28.42 -15.55 3.73
C ALA A 330 -27.62 -14.75 4.76
N ARG A 331 -28.34 -14.20 5.75
CA ARG A 331 -27.78 -13.87 7.07
C ARG A 331 -27.33 -15.18 7.72
N LEU A 332 -26.02 -15.40 7.86
CA LEU A 332 -25.47 -16.49 8.66
C LEU A 332 -25.66 -16.16 10.15
N ASN A 333 -26.69 -16.77 10.72
CA ASN A 333 -27.04 -16.76 12.14
C ASN A 333 -26.07 -17.71 12.87
N TRP A 334 -25.36 -17.21 13.89
CA TRP A 334 -24.54 -18.06 14.77
C TRP A 334 -25.45 -18.98 15.60
N GLY A 335 -25.66 -20.19 15.11
CA GLY A 335 -26.37 -21.25 15.81
C GLY A 335 -25.50 -21.88 16.89
N THR A 336 -25.92 -21.71 18.14
CA THR A 336 -25.46 -22.46 19.31
C THR A 336 -25.83 -23.94 19.16
N GLY A 337 -24.82 -24.81 19.08
CA GLY A 337 -25.00 -26.25 18.90
C GLY A 337 -23.87 -27.06 19.54
N GLY A 338 -23.68 -26.92 20.85
CA GLY A 338 -22.88 -27.85 21.64
C GLY A 338 -23.70 -29.12 21.98
N PRO A 339 -23.06 -30.29 22.15
CA PRO A 339 -23.76 -31.54 22.44
C PRO A 339 -24.37 -31.53 23.85
N LYS A 340 -25.61 -32.03 23.97
CA LYS A 340 -26.33 -32.19 25.25
C LYS A 340 -25.64 -33.22 26.17
N PRO A 341 -25.49 -32.94 27.48
CA PRO A 341 -25.15 -33.97 28.46
C PRO A 341 -26.40 -34.70 28.98
N ALA A 342 -26.22 -35.97 29.32
CA ALA A 342 -27.24 -36.82 29.93
C ALA A 342 -27.41 -36.49 31.44
N GLU A 343 -28.66 -36.45 31.89
CA GLU A 343 -29.02 -36.28 33.31
C GLU A 343 -28.95 -37.60 34.09
N GLY A 344 -28.49 -37.53 35.35
CA GLY A 344 -28.83 -38.52 36.38
C GLY A 344 -27.83 -38.65 37.53
N VAL A 345 -28.27 -38.22 38.74
CA VAL A 345 -27.89 -38.69 40.11
C VAL A 345 -26.85 -37.82 40.88
N PRO A 346 -27.04 -37.57 42.21
CA PRO A 346 -27.02 -36.22 42.78
C PRO A 346 -25.79 -35.82 43.63
N ALA A 347 -25.83 -34.54 44.06
CA ALA A 347 -24.85 -33.77 44.80
C ALA A 347 -24.32 -34.40 46.10
N GLY A 348 -23.00 -34.31 46.28
CA GLY A 348 -22.28 -34.49 47.53
C GLY A 348 -21.16 -33.45 47.66
N THR A 349 -21.19 -32.69 48.75
CA THR A 349 -20.25 -31.64 49.16
C THR A 349 -18.87 -32.17 49.55
N ALA A 350 -17.79 -31.55 49.05
CA ALA A 350 -16.47 -31.47 49.71
C ALA A 350 -15.60 -30.39 49.02
N GLY A 351 -14.91 -29.56 49.81
CA GLY A 351 -14.20 -28.36 49.35
C GLY A 351 -12.69 -28.52 49.08
N LEU A 352 -12.06 -27.35 48.86
CA LEU A 352 -10.61 -27.03 48.79
C LEU A 352 -9.90 -27.62 47.54
N GLN A 353 -9.03 -26.97 46.75
CA GLN A 353 -8.11 -25.81 46.87
C GLN A 353 -7.62 -25.43 45.45
N PRO A 354 -7.14 -24.19 45.17
CA PRO A 354 -6.40 -23.88 43.94
C PRO A 354 -4.88 -24.10 44.11
N ALA A 355 -4.25 -24.73 43.11
CA ALA A 355 -2.80 -24.99 43.04
C ALA A 355 -2.04 -23.85 42.33
N PRO A 356 -0.72 -23.69 42.58
CA PRO A 356 -0.08 -22.38 42.65
C PRO A 356 0.74 -21.95 41.41
N SER A 357 0.96 -20.62 41.37
CA SER A 357 1.89 -19.86 40.54
C SER A 357 3.36 -20.21 40.80
N ALA A 358 4.14 -20.40 39.74
CA ALA A 358 5.59 -20.58 39.82
C ALA A 358 6.32 -19.22 39.87
N SER A 359 7.01 -18.98 40.98
CA SER A 359 8.00 -17.91 41.18
C SER A 359 9.41 -18.46 41.00
N ILE A 360 10.25 -17.82 40.19
CA ILE A 360 11.69 -18.12 40.10
C ILE A 360 12.43 -17.15 41.03
N SER A 361 13.15 -17.72 41.99
CA SER A 361 13.92 -17.04 43.03
C SER A 361 15.31 -16.62 42.54
N SER A 362 15.70 -15.42 42.97
CA SER A 362 17.06 -14.89 43.03
C SER A 362 18.01 -15.76 43.85
N ASN A 363 19.26 -15.90 43.40
CA ASN A 363 20.40 -16.18 44.28
C ASN A 363 21.61 -15.36 43.81
N ASN A 364 22.03 -14.41 44.65
CA ASN A 364 23.33 -13.77 44.62
C ASN A 364 24.33 -14.64 45.39
N SER A 365 25.56 -14.76 44.88
CA SER A 365 26.72 -15.05 45.70
C SER A 365 27.92 -14.26 45.18
N ASP A 366 28.50 -13.48 46.08
CA ASP A 366 29.62 -12.58 45.92
C ASP A 366 30.92 -13.28 45.51
N THR A 367 31.66 -12.68 44.58
CA THR A 367 33.14 -12.67 44.61
C THR A 367 33.64 -11.34 44.08
N ALA A 368 34.30 -10.59 44.96
CA ALA A 368 34.94 -9.32 44.70
C ALA A 368 36.27 -9.49 43.94
N ALA A 369 36.54 -8.61 42.96
CA ALA A 369 37.90 -8.28 42.54
C ALA A 369 37.96 -6.89 41.85
N ALA A 370 38.59 -5.96 42.57
CA ALA A 370 39.43 -4.83 42.14
C ALA A 370 39.02 -3.94 40.95
N VAL A 371 38.74 -2.68 41.28
CA VAL A 371 38.79 -1.50 40.40
C VAL A 371 40.22 -0.93 40.38
N PRO A 372 40.75 -0.51 39.22
CA PRO A 372 41.71 0.59 39.18
C PRO A 372 41.11 1.82 38.50
N THR A 373 41.41 2.97 39.11
CA THR A 373 41.01 4.33 38.75
C THR A 373 41.82 4.92 37.60
N ALA A 374 41.09 5.62 36.72
CA ALA A 374 41.36 6.88 36.01
C ALA A 374 42.72 7.13 35.29
N GLY A 375 42.60 7.40 33.98
CA GLY A 375 43.56 8.17 33.18
C GLY A 375 42.86 8.77 31.95
N GLU A 376 42.80 10.10 31.88
CA GLU A 376 42.22 10.89 30.80
C GLU A 376 42.94 10.66 29.45
N SER A 377 42.18 10.48 28.36
CA SER A 377 42.61 10.97 27.04
C SER A 377 41.43 11.10 26.08
N ALA A 378 41.50 12.16 25.28
CA ALA A 378 40.48 12.65 24.36
C ALA A 378 40.17 11.71 23.18
N SER A 379 38.97 11.88 22.63
CA SER A 379 38.66 11.74 21.20
C SER A 379 38.94 10.37 20.54
N ARG A 380 37.86 9.62 20.25
CA ARG A 380 37.53 9.07 18.91
C ARG A 380 36.21 8.30 18.97
N ARG A 381 35.19 8.79 18.26
CA ARG A 381 33.98 8.01 17.92
C ARG A 381 34.41 6.81 17.05
N PRO A 382 33.83 5.62 17.24
CA PRO A 382 34.11 4.49 16.34
C PRO A 382 33.51 4.79 14.96
N GLN A 383 34.37 4.89 13.94
CA GLN A 383 33.96 4.92 12.55
C GLN A 383 33.38 3.55 12.19
N LEU A 384 32.09 3.49 11.87
CA LEU A 384 31.51 2.35 11.17
C LEU A 384 32.14 2.31 9.77
N HIS A 385 33.07 1.38 9.55
CA HIS A 385 33.56 1.06 8.21
C HIS A 385 32.43 0.40 7.41
N THR A 386 31.70 1.19 6.61
CA THR A 386 30.93 0.66 5.49
C THR A 386 31.91 0.17 4.43
N ARG A 387 32.16 -1.13 4.44
CA ARG A 387 32.92 -1.81 3.39
C ARG A 387 32.09 -1.71 2.10
N ARG A 388 32.39 -0.72 1.25
CA ARG A 388 31.89 -0.67 -0.13
C ARG A 388 32.37 -1.94 -0.82
N ASN A 389 31.44 -2.84 -1.10
CA ASN A 389 31.70 -4.01 -1.91
C ASN A 389 31.82 -3.52 -3.36
N SER A 390 33.04 -3.17 -3.79
CA SER A 390 33.36 -2.89 -5.19
C SER A 390 33.52 -4.21 -5.95
N GLY A 391 32.43 -4.96 -6.07
CA GLY A 391 32.29 -5.99 -7.10
C GLY A 391 31.76 -5.30 -8.35
N ALA A 392 32.48 -5.40 -9.46
CA ALA A 392 31.96 -4.91 -10.74
C ALA A 392 30.66 -5.66 -11.05
N ALA A 393 29.56 -4.93 -11.22
CA ALA A 393 28.30 -5.48 -11.68
C ALA A 393 28.54 -6.21 -13.01
N THR A 394 28.14 -7.47 -13.08
CA THR A 394 28.18 -8.22 -14.32
C THR A 394 27.08 -7.73 -15.24
N THR A 395 27.19 -7.97 -16.55
CA THR A 395 26.16 -7.57 -17.54
C THR A 395 24.76 -8.14 -17.25
N ASP A 396 24.67 -9.14 -16.36
CA ASP A 396 23.42 -9.75 -15.90
C ASP A 396 22.68 -8.91 -14.84
N ASP A 397 23.38 -8.03 -14.12
CA ASP A 397 22.88 -7.25 -12.95
C ASP A 397 22.15 -5.94 -13.31
N LEU A 398 22.04 -5.61 -14.61
CA LEU A 398 21.47 -4.35 -15.12
C LEU A 398 20.13 -4.53 -15.86
N ARG A 399 19.48 -5.69 -15.74
CA ARG A 399 18.25 -6.01 -16.50
C ARG A 399 16.98 -5.62 -15.72
N PRO A 400 15.93 -5.11 -16.39
CA PRO A 400 14.63 -4.89 -15.77
C PRO A 400 14.03 -6.21 -15.23
N PRO A 401 13.37 -6.21 -14.04
CA PRO A 401 12.80 -7.42 -13.43
C PRO A 401 11.85 -8.21 -14.36
N ALA A 402 11.06 -7.51 -15.17
CA ALA A 402 10.15 -8.13 -16.14
C ALA A 402 10.88 -8.93 -17.23
N MET A 403 12.05 -8.45 -17.69
CA MET A 403 12.86 -9.16 -18.66
C MET A 403 13.55 -10.38 -18.03
N GLU A 404 14.01 -10.26 -16.78
CA GLU A 404 14.58 -11.39 -16.03
C GLU A 404 13.58 -12.54 -15.87
N LEU A 405 12.34 -12.23 -15.50
CA LEU A 405 11.29 -13.23 -15.35
C LEU A 405 10.94 -13.89 -16.70
N GLN A 406 10.80 -13.11 -17.77
CA GLN A 406 10.50 -13.65 -19.10
C GLN A 406 11.60 -14.60 -19.60
N ASP A 407 12.87 -14.25 -19.40
CA ASP A 407 14.01 -15.11 -19.73
C ASP A 407 13.95 -16.43 -18.95
N MET A 408 13.56 -16.37 -17.67
CA MET A 408 13.42 -17.56 -16.84
C MET A 408 12.30 -18.47 -17.32
N LEU A 409 11.12 -17.93 -17.62
CA LEU A 409 9.99 -18.70 -18.14
C LEU A 409 10.38 -19.42 -19.43
N THR A 410 11.10 -18.73 -20.32
CA THR A 410 11.61 -19.29 -21.58
C THR A 410 12.60 -20.44 -21.31
N LYS A 411 13.51 -20.29 -20.34
CA LYS A 411 14.46 -21.35 -19.94
C LYS A 411 13.76 -22.55 -19.32
N LEU A 412 12.71 -22.32 -18.52
CA LEU A 412 11.90 -23.35 -17.90
C LEU A 412 11.13 -24.15 -18.95
N GLU A 413 10.52 -23.46 -19.92
CA GLU A 413 9.82 -24.10 -21.04
C GLU A 413 10.78 -24.95 -21.89
N ALA A 414 11.97 -24.44 -22.22
CA ALA A 414 13.01 -25.18 -22.93
C ALA A 414 13.50 -26.42 -22.16
N ALA A 415 13.38 -26.43 -20.84
CA ALA A 415 13.74 -27.55 -19.97
C ALA A 415 12.58 -28.54 -19.74
N GLY A 416 11.45 -28.40 -20.44
CA GLY A 416 10.28 -29.25 -20.27
C GLY A 416 9.49 -28.96 -18.98
N MET A 417 9.66 -27.77 -18.40
CA MET A 417 8.97 -27.32 -17.20
C MET A 417 8.12 -26.07 -17.50
N PRO A 418 7.05 -26.17 -18.33
CA PRO A 418 6.26 -25.00 -18.69
C PRO A 418 5.74 -24.30 -17.44
N ALA A 419 5.89 -22.98 -17.43
CA ALA A 419 5.69 -22.15 -16.26
C ALA A 419 4.82 -20.94 -16.62
N ILE A 420 3.87 -20.62 -15.74
CA ILE A 420 2.97 -19.47 -15.92
C ILE A 420 3.34 -18.42 -14.87
N ASP A 421 3.63 -17.20 -15.33
CA ASP A 421 3.75 -16.05 -14.45
C ASP A 421 2.36 -15.66 -13.92
N ILE A 422 2.23 -15.70 -12.60
CA ILE A 422 1.04 -15.32 -11.85
C ILE A 422 1.34 -14.18 -10.88
N SER A 423 2.47 -13.48 -11.07
CA SER A 423 2.88 -12.30 -10.31
C SER A 423 1.96 -11.11 -10.52
N GLY A 424 1.07 -11.12 -11.53
CA GLY A 424 0.00 -10.14 -11.70
C GLY A 424 -1.36 -10.60 -11.22
N ASN A 425 -1.49 -11.84 -10.72
CA ASN A 425 -2.78 -12.44 -10.39
C ASN A 425 -3.15 -12.19 -8.92
N GLU A 426 -4.07 -11.27 -8.70
CA GLU A 426 -4.54 -10.91 -7.36
C GLU A 426 -5.19 -12.07 -6.59
N LEU A 427 -5.90 -12.97 -7.28
CA LEU A 427 -6.45 -14.18 -6.66
C LEU A 427 -5.32 -15.10 -6.18
N ALA A 428 -4.26 -15.24 -6.96
CA ALA A 428 -3.11 -16.06 -6.58
C ALA A 428 -2.39 -15.50 -5.36
N LYS A 429 -2.12 -14.18 -5.36
CA LYS A 429 -1.44 -13.45 -4.29
C LYS A 429 -2.23 -13.39 -2.99
N ALA A 430 -3.52 -13.10 -3.06
CA ALA A 430 -4.34 -12.88 -1.86
C ALA A 430 -4.94 -14.18 -1.31
N HIS A 431 -5.17 -15.19 -2.16
CA HIS A 431 -5.91 -16.39 -1.78
C HIS A 431 -5.17 -17.68 -2.09
N ALA A 432 -4.77 -17.92 -3.35
CA ALA A 432 -4.31 -19.24 -3.76
C ALA A 432 -3.06 -19.70 -2.97
N ARG A 433 -2.14 -18.78 -2.66
CA ARG A 433 -0.96 -19.07 -1.81
C ARG A 433 -1.31 -19.67 -0.44
N TYR A 434 -2.49 -19.37 0.10
CA TYR A 434 -2.97 -19.90 1.38
C TYR A 434 -3.84 -21.16 1.24
N ILE A 435 -4.17 -21.59 0.02
CA ILE A 435 -5.11 -22.68 -0.26
C ILE A 435 -4.40 -23.91 -0.83
N ILE A 436 -3.20 -23.74 -1.43
CA ILE A 436 -2.43 -24.84 -2.00
C ILE A 436 -2.10 -25.87 -0.91
N GLY A 437 -2.43 -27.13 -1.20
CA GLY A 437 -2.28 -28.23 -0.25
C GLY A 437 -3.39 -29.26 -0.43
N GLY A 438 -4.64 -28.91 -0.15
CA GLY A 438 -5.77 -29.82 -0.34
C GLY A 438 -5.63 -31.19 0.35
N ARG A 439 -6.40 -32.18 -0.12
CA ARG A 439 -6.36 -33.56 0.42
C ARG A 439 -6.19 -34.57 -0.72
N ILE A 440 -5.24 -35.47 -0.54
CA ILE A 440 -5.09 -36.66 -1.39
C ILE A 440 -4.80 -37.85 -0.49
N ASN A 441 -5.36 -39.01 -0.84
CA ASN A 441 -5.14 -40.24 -0.09
C ASN A 441 -3.83 -40.90 -0.55
N VAL A 442 -2.77 -40.72 0.23
CA VAL A 442 -1.46 -41.35 -0.03
C VAL A 442 -1.25 -42.45 0.99
N LYS A 443 -1.23 -43.70 0.52
CA LYS A 443 -1.26 -44.90 1.38
C LYS A 443 -0.15 -44.97 2.43
N TYR A 444 1.01 -44.37 2.15
CA TYR A 444 2.21 -44.49 2.97
C TYR A 444 2.89 -43.13 3.24
N GLU A 445 2.15 -42.02 3.21
CA GLU A 445 2.74 -40.71 3.56
C GLU A 445 3.04 -40.59 5.06
N ARG A 446 4.12 -39.88 5.37
CA ARG A 446 4.51 -39.50 6.74
C ARG A 446 4.80 -38.00 6.74
N ILE A 447 4.37 -37.32 7.79
CA ILE A 447 4.54 -35.87 7.93
C ILE A 447 5.71 -35.60 8.88
N PHE A 448 6.63 -34.75 8.43
CA PHE A 448 7.77 -34.27 9.20
C PHE A 448 7.76 -32.74 9.23
N ARG A 449 8.16 -32.15 10.35
CA ARG A 449 8.41 -30.71 10.50
C ARG A 449 9.90 -30.53 10.74
N PHE A 450 10.53 -29.72 9.89
CA PHE A 450 11.96 -29.38 9.97
C PHE A 450 12.16 -28.03 10.64
#